data_AF-A0A354GUT3-F1
#
_entry.id   AF-A0A354GUT3-F1
#
_cell.length_a   1.000
_cell.length_b   1.000
_cell.length_c   1.000
_cell.angle_alpha   90.00
_cell.angle_beta   90.00
_cell.angle_gamma   90.00
#
_symmetry.space_group_name_H-M   'P 1'
#
loop_
_entity.id
_entity.type
_entity.pdbx_description
1 polymer ?
#
loop_
_entity_poly.entity_id
_entity_poly.type
_entity_poly.pdbx_seq_one_letter_code
_entity_poly.pdbx_strand_id
1 'polypeptide(L)' 'MSLTFDAVYENGVLKPAETLPLQEHEKVRVTIEPRVNWVDRTFGMTKWTGDHETLRRLAEDVEFDPQEDA' A
#
# COMPACT_ATOMS: atom_id res chain seq x y z
N MET A 1 8.29 -3.94 -27.43
CA MET A 1 8.78 -3.01 -26.39
C MET A 1 7.63 -2.73 -25.43
N SER A 2 7.91 -2.52 -24.15
CA SER A 2 6.93 -2.16 -23.13
C SER A 2 7.16 -0.71 -22.69
N LEU A 3 6.11 0.12 -22.71
CA LEU A 3 6.12 1.48 -22.19
C LEU A 3 5.53 1.47 -20.78
N THR A 4 6.24 2.08 -19.82
CA THR A 4 5.78 2.23 -18.43
C THR A 4 5.61 3.71 -18.14
N PHE A 5 4.47 4.09 -17.56
CA PHE A 5 4.11 5.47 -17.25
C PHE A 5 3.21 5.50 -16.01
N ASP A 6 3.19 6.63 -15.31
CA ASP A 6 2.25 6.83 -14.20
C ASP A 6 0.85 7.18 -14.72
N ALA A 7 -0.17 6.63 -14.07
CA ALA A 7 -1.56 6.89 -14.40
C ALA A 7 -2.42 6.95 -13.13
N VAL A 8 -3.47 7.77 -13.18
CA VAL A 8 -4.46 7.92 -12.11
C VAL A 8 -5.76 7.29 -12.58
N TYR A 9 -6.34 6.42 -11.74
CA TYR A 9 -7.67 5.89 -11.96
C TYR A 9 -8.70 6.82 -11.32
N GLU A 10 -9.48 7.53 -12.14
CA GLU A 10 -10.57 8.39 -11.66
C GLU A 10 -11.84 8.15 -12.48
N ASN A 11 -13.00 8.22 -11.81
CA ASN A 11 -14.31 8.12 -12.47
C ASN A 11 -14.47 6.88 -13.38
N GLY A 12 -13.83 5.77 -13.03
CA GLY A 12 -13.88 4.53 -13.81
C GLY A 12 -12.89 4.45 -14.97
N VAL A 13 -12.06 5.47 -15.19
CA VAL A 13 -11.15 5.60 -16.34
C VAL A 13 -9.70 5.72 -15.86
N LEU A 14 -8.80 4.95 -16.47
CA LEU A 14 -7.36 5.07 -16.25
C LEU A 14 -6.79 6.20 -17.12
N LYS A 15 -6.32 7.27 -16.49
CA LYS A 15 -5.78 8.46 -17.15
C LYS A 15 -4.27 8.55 -16.96
N PRO A 16 -3.47 8.58 -18.03
CA PRO A 16 -2.04 8.86 -17.93
C PRO A 16 -1.78 10.22 -17.28
N ALA A 17 -0.72 10.33 -16.48
CA ALA A 17 -0.28 11.61 -15.90
C ALA A 17 0.34 12.55 -16.95
N GLU A 18 0.75 12.00 -18.10
CA GLU A 18 1.39 12.70 -19.21
C GLU A 18 0.88 12.18 -20.56
N THR A 19 1.08 12.98 -21.61
CA THR A 19 0.72 12.57 -22.98
C THR A 19 1.61 11.43 -23.45
N LEU A 20 1.01 10.33 -23.88
CA LEU A 20 1.77 9.18 -24.37
C LEU A 20 2.10 9.32 -25.86
N PRO A 21 3.27 8.84 -26.32
CA PRO A 21 3.66 8.84 -27.72
C PRO A 21 2.98 7.69 -28.50
N LEU A 22 1.64 7.60 -28.41
CA LEU A 22 0.81 6.61 -29.10
C LEU A 22 0.08 7.27 -30.27
N GLN A 23 -0.25 6.49 -31.29
CA GLN A 23 -1.07 6.99 -32.40
C GLN A 23 -2.55 7.04 -32.03
N GLU A 24 -3.29 7.95 -32.65
CA GLU A 24 -4.75 7.99 -32.49
C GLU A 24 -5.38 6.65 -32.89
N HIS A 25 -6.31 6.16 -32.08
CA HIS A 25 -6.99 4.86 -32.22
C HIS A 25 -6.10 3.61 -32.12
N GLU A 26 -4.86 3.75 -31.65
CA GLU A 26 -4.00 2.60 -31.39
C GLU A 26 -4.56 1.74 -30.26
N LYS A 27 -4.71 0.43 -30.50
CA LYS A 27 -5.13 -0.53 -29.47
C LYS A 27 -3.91 -1.01 -28.69
N VAL A 28 -3.92 -0.83 -27.38
CA VAL A 28 -2.84 -1.25 -26.49
C VAL A 28 -3.32 -2.27 -25.46
N ARG A 29 -2.39 -3.08 -24.94
CA ARG A 29 -2.61 -3.97 -23.80
C ARG A 29 -2.08 -3.29 -22.54
N VAL A 30 -2.93 -3.17 -21.53
CA VAL A 30 -2.57 -2.55 -20.24
C VAL A 30 -2.30 -3.63 -19.20
N THR A 31 -1.20 -3.50 -18.47
CA THR A 31 -0.91 -4.28 -17.26
C THR A 31 -0.92 -3.32 -16.09
N ILE A 32 -1.70 -3.62 -15.05
CA ILE A 32 -1.77 -2.80 -13.84
C ILE A 32 -0.93 -3.49 -12.77
N GLU A 33 0.15 -2.83 -12.34
CA GLU A 33 0.97 -3.27 -11.23
C GLU A 33 0.55 -2.47 -9.98
N PRO A 34 -0.25 -3.04 -9.07
CA PRO A 34 -0.64 -2.34 -7.87
C PRO A 34 0.63 -2.00 -7.07
N ARG A 35 0.80 -0.74 -6.66
CA ARG A 35 1.80 -0.40 -5.65
C ARG A 35 1.43 -1.21 -4.41
N VAL A 36 2.28 -2.18 -4.12
CA VAL A 36 2.13 -3.19 -3.07
C VAL A 36 1.44 -2.58 -1.86
N ASN A 37 0.30 -3.16 -1.48
CA ASN A 37 -0.45 -2.75 -0.30
C ASN A 37 0.55 -2.67 0.87
N TRP A 38 0.58 -1.58 1.63
CA TRP A 38 1.47 -1.45 2.78
C TRP A 38 1.38 -2.70 3.69
N VAL A 39 0.17 -3.27 3.78
CA VAL A 39 -0.11 -4.55 4.43
C VAL A 39 0.79 -5.68 3.91
N ASP A 40 0.89 -5.94 2.60
CA ASP A 40 1.78 -6.99 2.05
C ASP A 40 3.26 -6.72 2.34
N ARG A 41 3.67 -5.45 2.46
CA ARG A 41 5.05 -5.08 2.77
C ARG A 41 5.40 -5.24 4.25
N THR A 42 4.42 -5.07 5.15
CA THR A 42 4.61 -5.15 6.60
C THR A 42 4.06 -6.44 7.21
N PHE A 43 3.35 -7.25 6.44
CA PHE A 43 2.79 -8.52 6.90
C PHE A 43 3.93 -9.43 7.39
N GLY A 44 3.88 -9.79 8.67
CA GLY A 44 4.90 -10.62 9.30
C GLY A 44 6.19 -9.92 9.73
N MET A 45 6.33 -8.60 9.51
CA MET A 45 7.47 -7.85 10.08
C MET A 45 7.42 -7.81 11.61
N THR A 46 6.22 -7.67 12.17
CA THR A 46 5.98 -7.84 13.60
C THR A 46 5.80 -9.34 13.85
N LYS A 47 6.78 -10.00 14.48
CA LYS A 47 6.71 -11.41 14.91
C LYS A 47 5.77 -11.60 16.12
N TRP A 48 4.69 -10.84 16.17
CA TRP A 48 3.72 -10.91 17.25
C TRP A 48 2.91 -12.19 17.10
N THR A 49 3.09 -13.12 18.03
CA THR A 49 2.37 -14.40 18.08
C THR A 49 1.26 -14.41 19.12
N GLY A 50 1.03 -13.31 19.82
CA GLY A 50 -0.04 -13.19 20.83
C GLY A 50 -1.38 -12.80 20.22
N ASP A 51 -2.43 -12.86 21.02
CA ASP A 51 -3.78 -12.47 20.64
C ASP A 51 -4.06 -10.97 20.87
N HIS A 52 -5.26 -10.54 20.50
CA HIS A 52 -5.71 -9.15 20.62
C HIS A 52 -5.87 -8.68 22.07
N GLU A 53 -6.32 -9.54 22.99
CA GLU A 53 -6.48 -9.18 24.40
C GLU A 53 -5.11 -8.97 25.05
N THR A 54 -4.13 -9.78 24.68
CA THR A 54 -2.74 -9.61 25.12
C THR A 54 -2.14 -8.29 24.61
N LEU A 55 -2.34 -7.94 23.34
CA LEU A 55 -1.91 -6.64 22.80
C LEU A 55 -2.58 -5.47 23.52
N ARG A 56 -3.88 -5.60 23.75
CA ARG A 56 -4.69 -4.59 24.41
C ARG A 56 -4.16 -4.31 25.82
N ARG A 57 -3.88 -5.36 26.58
CA ARG A 57 -3.26 -5.24 27.90
C ARG A 57 -1.90 -4.54 27.81
N LEU A 58 -1.00 -4.98 26.93
CA LEU A 58 0.33 -4.36 26.81
C LEU A 58 0.27 -2.87 26.42
N ALA A 59 -0.75 -2.45 25.67
CA ALA A 59 -0.89 -1.06 25.23
C ALA A 59 -1.58 -0.14 26.25
N GLU A 60 -2.44 -0.67 27.11
CA GLU A 60 -3.28 0.10 28.04
C GLU A 60 -2.89 -0.07 29.52
N ASP A 61 -2.09 -1.07 29.86
CA ASP A 61 -1.66 -1.36 31.23
C ASP A 61 -0.49 -0.44 31.63
N VAL A 62 -0.66 0.29 32.73
CA VAL A 62 0.27 1.30 33.23
C VAL A 62 1.66 0.74 33.53
N GLU A 63 1.75 -0.55 33.86
CA GLU A 63 3.02 -1.27 34.06
C GLU A 63 3.95 -1.20 32.83
N PHE A 64 3.37 -1.02 31.64
CA PHE A 64 4.10 -0.98 30.37
C PHE A 64 4.11 0.42 29.73
N ASP A 65 3.72 1.47 30.45
CA ASP A 65 3.72 2.83 29.93
C ASP A 65 5.17 3.37 29.83
N PRO A 66 5.66 3.73 28.63
CA PRO A 66 7.03 4.16 28.42
C PRO A 66 7.34 5.54 29.04
N GLN A 67 6.34 6.26 29.55
CA GLN A 67 6.52 7.56 30.20
C GLN A 67 6.67 7.47 31.73
N GLU A 68 6.42 6.31 32.35
CA GLU A 68 6.55 6.12 33.81
C GLU A 68 8.03 6.03 34.26
N ASP A 69 8.95 5.68 33.36
CA ASP A 69 10.40 5.52 33.62
C ASP A 69 11.26 6.74 33.17
N ALA A 70 10.63 7.87 32.80
CA ALA A 70 11.29 9.07 32.24
C ALA A 70 11.42 10.25 33.21
#